data_AF-A0A914LE88-F1
#
_entry.id   AF-A0A914LE88-F1
#
_cell.length_a   1.000
_cell.length_b   1.000
_cell.length_c   1.000
_cell.angle_alpha   90.00
_cell.angle_beta   90.00
_cell.angle_gamma   90.00
#
_symmetry.space_group_name_H-M   'P 1'
#
loop_
_entity.id
_entity.type
_entity.pdbx_description
1 polymer ?
#
loop_
_entity_poly.entity_id
_entity_poly.type
_entity_poly.pdbx_seq_one_letter_code
_entity_poly.pdbx_strand_id
1 'polypeptide(L)'
;MTRHSTPNVFLLFLAALFILPFYCISIKWLALHRVQPSWTNSGDCPRSREERRVFGLIAYQARVCVRLPELIPHIINAASLTVDVCQAAFANRRWNCSSILTAPNLSAELNSGTKEQAFVYALSSAAVTHQVAKACSSGQLANCPCGFGDTVTTTAPIGSDHFQRNLTELSYKWKGCSDNVVHGRRISREWSDSKWRPNPAEAVNEIATRNRWNIVDAERMGGSDDYIEDQMRVLKLKRHSPNNKRNNGQKARMNEFNNEIGRQVVEQSLYKKCKCHGVSRLPILFINRKCFFQLL
;
A
#
# COMPACT_ATOMS: atom_id res chain seq x y z
N MET A 1 -27.30 56.41 27.33
CA MET A 1 -26.06 56.23 26.54
C MET A 1 -25.50 54.84 26.82
N THR A 2 -25.86 53.84 26.02
CA THR A 2 -25.33 52.47 26.12
C THR A 2 -24.34 52.25 24.98
N ARG A 3 -23.03 52.28 25.27
CA ARG A 3 -21.98 51.93 24.31
C ARG A 3 -22.02 50.42 24.07
N HIS A 4 -22.55 50.00 22.94
CA HIS A 4 -22.33 48.65 22.42
C HIS A 4 -20.86 48.51 22.01
N SER A 5 -20.11 47.73 22.78
CA SER A 5 -18.74 47.35 22.44
C SER A 5 -18.78 46.32 21.31
N THR A 6 -18.36 46.70 20.10
CA THR A 6 -18.25 45.77 18.98
C THR A 6 -17.07 44.81 19.21
N PRO A 7 -17.25 43.48 19.13
CA PRO A 7 -16.14 42.55 19.28
C PRO A 7 -15.11 42.79 18.17
N ASN A 8 -13.84 42.83 18.56
CA ASN A 8 -12.69 43.09 17.69
C ASN A 8 -12.59 42.01 16.60
N VAL A 9 -13.18 42.27 15.44
CA VAL A 9 -13.20 41.38 14.26
C VAL A 9 -11.78 40.93 13.87
N PHE A 10 -10.78 41.77 14.15
CA PHE A 10 -9.37 41.50 13.92
C PHE A 10 -8.80 40.35 14.78
N LEU A 11 -9.23 40.22 16.03
CA LEU A 11 -8.83 39.11 16.92
C LEU A 11 -9.48 37.79 16.51
N LEU A 12 -10.71 37.84 15.99
CA LEU A 12 -11.39 36.67 15.43
C LEU A 12 -10.73 36.21 14.11
N PHE A 13 -10.23 37.13 13.29
CA PHE A 13 -9.45 36.82 12.09
C PHE A 13 -8.08 36.20 12.40
N LEU A 14 -7.35 36.72 13.39
CA LEU A 14 -6.08 36.14 13.85
C LEU A 14 -6.29 34.77 14.49
N ALA A 15 -7.33 34.58 15.30
CA ALA A 15 -7.71 33.28 15.83
C ALA A 15 -8.11 32.30 14.71
N ALA A 16 -8.83 32.75 13.68
CA ALA A 16 -9.20 31.92 12.53
C ALA A 16 -8.00 31.47 11.69
N LEU A 17 -6.94 32.27 11.60
CA LEU A 17 -5.67 31.87 10.95
C LEU A 17 -4.93 30.77 11.71
N PHE A 18 -5.06 30.72 13.04
CA PHE A 18 -4.53 29.62 13.87
C PHE A 18 -5.52 28.43 14.01
N ILE A 19 -6.80 28.60 13.69
CA ILE A 19 -7.88 27.59 13.82
C ILE A 19 -8.30 27.00 12.47
N LEU A 20 -7.55 27.21 11.38
CA LEU A 20 -7.62 26.31 10.24
C LEU A 20 -6.63 25.18 10.48
N PRO A 21 -7.04 24.01 11.04
CA PRO A 21 -6.30 22.82 10.75
C PRO A 21 -6.49 22.66 9.25
N PHE A 22 -5.48 23.02 8.47
CA PHE A 22 -5.30 22.40 7.17
C PHE A 22 -5.40 20.91 7.48
N TYR A 23 -6.54 20.32 7.10
CA TYR A 23 -6.80 18.91 7.29
C TYR A 23 -5.85 18.19 6.35
N CYS A 24 -4.59 18.09 6.75
CA CYS A 24 -3.49 17.64 5.91
C CYS A 24 -3.69 16.17 5.61
N ILE A 25 -4.00 15.86 4.36
CA ILE A 25 -3.86 14.54 3.75
C ILE A 25 -2.37 14.25 3.70
N SER A 26 -1.86 13.54 4.70
CA SER A 26 -0.43 13.33 4.89
C SER A 26 -0.16 11.92 5.40
N ILE A 27 0.99 11.38 5.02
CA ILE A 27 1.62 10.10 5.39
C ILE A 27 2.07 10.05 6.86
N LYS A 28 1.17 10.45 7.79
CA LYS A 28 1.49 10.58 9.22
C LYS A 28 1.88 9.27 9.89
N TRP A 29 1.36 8.15 9.39
CA TRP A 29 1.65 6.81 9.90
C TRP A 29 3.13 6.45 9.81
N LEU A 30 3.94 7.16 9.03
CA LEU A 30 5.39 7.00 9.03
C LEU A 30 6.02 7.26 10.39
N ALA A 31 5.32 7.90 11.34
CA ALA A 31 5.75 8.00 12.74
C ALA A 31 6.03 6.63 13.39
N LEU A 32 5.49 5.54 12.84
CA LEU A 32 5.75 4.17 13.27
C LEU A 32 7.23 3.77 13.19
N HIS A 33 8.08 4.46 12.42
CA HIS A 33 9.53 4.16 12.38
C HIS A 33 10.23 4.27 13.74
N ARG A 34 9.62 4.95 14.73
CA ARG A 34 10.16 5.10 16.09
C ARG A 34 9.63 4.07 17.08
N VAL A 35 8.71 3.20 16.67
CA VAL A 35 8.13 2.20 17.56
C VAL A 35 9.17 1.12 17.82
N GLN A 36 9.65 1.05 19.07
CA GLN A 36 10.56 0.01 19.55
C GLN A 36 10.15 -0.39 20.98
N PRO A 37 10.00 -1.69 21.30
CA PRO A 37 10.00 -2.83 20.38
C PRO A 37 8.80 -2.80 19.41
N SER A 38 8.88 -3.59 18.32
CA SER A 38 7.77 -3.71 17.36
C SER A 38 6.51 -4.27 18.03
N TRP A 39 5.35 -3.76 17.63
CA TRP A 39 4.06 -4.22 18.11
C TRP A 39 3.73 -5.60 17.52
N THR A 40 3.58 -6.60 18.38
CA THR A 40 3.30 -7.98 17.99
C THR A 40 1.93 -8.47 18.45
N ASN A 41 1.29 -7.74 19.36
CA ASN A 41 0.01 -8.12 19.94
C ASN A 41 -1.04 -7.01 19.75
N SER A 42 -2.32 -7.38 19.72
CA SER A 42 -3.44 -6.43 19.66
C SER A 42 -3.50 -5.46 20.87
N GLY A 43 -2.79 -5.78 21.96
CA GLY A 43 -2.64 -4.93 23.14
C GLY A 43 -1.71 -3.73 22.92
N ASP A 44 -0.76 -3.83 21.99
CA ASP A 44 0.23 -2.79 21.70
C ASP A 44 -0.37 -1.66 20.83
N CYS A 45 -1.50 -1.95 20.18
CA CYS A 45 -2.16 -1.06 19.24
C CYS A 45 -2.95 0.05 19.92
N PRO A 46 -2.90 1.29 19.40
CA PRO A 46 -3.56 2.44 20.00
C PRO A 46 -5.09 2.35 19.88
N ARG A 47 -5.80 2.53 21.00
CA ARG A 47 -7.27 2.45 21.08
C ARG A 47 -7.91 3.82 21.22
N SER A 48 -7.29 4.72 21.98
CA SER A 48 -7.79 6.08 22.18
C SER A 48 -7.50 6.97 20.96
N ARG A 49 -8.15 8.13 20.87
CA ARG A 49 -7.89 9.09 19.79
C ARG A 49 -6.52 9.76 19.98
N GLU A 50 -6.14 9.94 21.24
CA GLU A 50 -4.93 10.58 21.72
C GLU A 50 -3.71 9.72 21.37
N GLU A 51 -3.73 8.43 21.72
CA GLU A 51 -2.66 7.49 21.32
C GLU A 51 -2.50 7.41 19.81
N ARG A 52 -3.61 7.34 19.05
CA ARG A 52 -3.57 7.33 17.58
C ARG A 52 -2.86 8.56 17.01
N ARG A 53 -3.05 9.73 17.61
CA ARG A 53 -2.41 10.98 17.17
C ARG A 53 -0.90 10.94 17.37
N VAL A 54 -0.41 10.32 18.45
CA VAL A 54 1.03 10.16 18.73
C VAL A 54 1.72 9.41 17.58
N PHE A 55 1.11 8.31 17.12
CA PHE A 55 1.65 7.48 16.04
C PHE A 55 1.16 7.89 14.64
N GLY A 56 0.42 9.00 14.53
CA GLY A 56 -0.08 9.48 13.24
C GLY A 56 -1.09 8.54 12.55
N LEU A 57 -1.71 7.62 13.30
CA LEU A 57 -2.65 6.64 12.76
C LEU A 57 -4.06 7.20 12.64
N ILE A 58 -4.75 6.82 11.57
CA ILE A 58 -6.20 7.04 11.47
C ILE A 58 -6.97 5.89 12.12
N ALA A 59 -8.28 6.09 12.34
CA ALA A 59 -9.15 5.07 12.95
C ALA A 59 -9.14 3.74 12.19
N TYR A 60 -9.05 3.76 10.86
CA TYR A 60 -8.96 2.55 10.06
C TYR A 60 -7.66 1.78 10.33
N GLN A 61 -6.51 2.44 10.24
CA GLN A 61 -5.18 1.85 10.50
C GLN A 61 -5.07 1.26 11.91
N ALA A 62 -5.59 1.97 12.92
CA ALA A 62 -5.63 1.45 14.29
C ALA A 62 -6.50 0.18 14.43
N ARG A 63 -7.63 0.11 13.71
CA ARG A 63 -8.45 -1.12 13.68
C ARG A 63 -7.73 -2.27 12.97
N VAL A 64 -7.02 -1.99 11.88
CA VAL A 64 -6.17 -2.99 11.20
C VAL A 64 -5.11 -3.49 12.18
N CYS A 65 -4.46 -2.61 12.92
CA CYS A 65 -3.50 -2.98 13.96
C CYS A 65 -4.08 -3.97 14.98
N VAL A 66 -5.25 -3.66 15.54
CA VAL A 66 -5.88 -4.52 16.54
C VAL A 66 -6.29 -5.87 15.94
N ARG A 67 -6.78 -5.90 14.69
CA ARG A 67 -7.33 -7.12 14.06
C ARG A 67 -6.29 -8.02 13.42
N LEU A 68 -5.19 -7.46 12.90
CA LEU A 68 -4.11 -8.17 12.24
C LEU A 68 -2.77 -7.78 12.88
N PRO A 69 -2.54 -8.14 14.16
CA PRO A 69 -1.31 -7.78 14.85
C PRO A 69 -0.06 -8.36 14.17
N GLU A 70 -0.16 -9.52 13.51
CA GLU A 70 0.92 -10.15 12.74
C GLU A 70 1.41 -9.32 11.55
N LEU A 71 0.55 -8.44 11.00
CA LEU A 71 0.91 -7.57 9.89
C LEU A 71 1.76 -6.37 10.35
N ILE A 72 1.58 -5.92 11.58
CA ILE A 72 2.07 -4.62 12.04
C ILE A 72 3.59 -4.52 12.15
N PRO A 73 4.34 -5.55 12.57
CA PRO A 73 5.81 -5.52 12.50
C PRO A 73 6.31 -5.21 11.09
N HIS A 74 5.66 -5.76 10.06
CA HIS A 74 6.02 -5.50 8.65
C HIS A 74 5.69 -4.07 8.21
N ILE A 75 4.61 -3.47 8.74
CA ILE A 75 4.28 -2.07 8.51
C ILE A 75 5.27 -1.12 9.22
N ILE A 76 5.67 -1.43 10.46
CA ILE A 76 6.70 -0.68 11.19
C ILE A 76 8.05 -0.75 10.45
N ASN A 77 8.43 -1.95 9.97
CA ASN A 77 9.62 -2.14 9.15
C ASN A 77 9.52 -1.37 7.83
N ALA A 78 8.34 -1.31 7.20
CA ALA A 78 8.12 -0.51 5.99
C ALA A 78 8.28 0.99 6.27
N ALA A 79 7.77 1.50 7.40
CA ALA A 79 7.97 2.89 7.80
C ALA A 79 9.45 3.22 8.00
N SER A 80 10.17 2.34 8.72
CA SER A 80 11.61 2.47 8.98
C SER A 80 12.41 2.45 7.67
N LEU A 81 12.15 1.46 6.81
CA LEU A 81 12.77 1.36 5.48
C LEU A 81 12.51 2.61 4.63
N THR A 82 11.31 3.17 4.68
CA THR A 82 10.97 4.40 3.95
C THR A 82 11.84 5.56 4.41
N VAL A 83 12.00 5.73 5.72
CA VAL A 83 12.83 6.79 6.32
C VAL A 83 14.28 6.60 5.90
N ASP A 84 14.84 5.41 6.11
CA ASP A 84 16.25 5.11 5.84
C ASP A 84 16.61 5.30 4.36
N VAL A 85 15.80 4.74 3.46
CA VAL A 85 16.02 4.86 2.01
C VAL A 85 15.85 6.30 1.55
N CYS A 86 14.90 7.05 2.12
CA CYS A 86 14.71 8.45 1.76
C CYS A 86 15.89 9.33 2.18
N GLN A 87 16.39 9.16 3.42
CA GLN A 87 17.60 9.84 3.89
C GLN A 87 18.79 9.50 2.99
N ALA A 88 19.01 8.20 2.72
CA ALA A 88 20.14 7.74 1.91
C ALA A 88 20.08 8.27 0.47
N ALA A 89 18.91 8.20 -0.18
CA ALA A 89 18.73 8.64 -1.56
C ALA A 89 18.94 10.16 -1.74
N PHE A 90 18.69 10.95 -0.69
CA PHE A 90 18.75 12.40 -0.73
C PHE A 90 19.88 13.02 0.12
N ALA A 91 20.79 12.23 0.68
CA ALA A 91 21.80 12.69 1.63
C ALA A 91 22.61 13.92 1.14
N ASN A 92 22.93 13.95 -0.16
CA ASN A 92 23.70 15.03 -0.81
C ASN A 92 22.84 16.04 -1.57
N ARG A 93 21.56 16.19 -1.20
CA ARG A 93 20.60 17.11 -1.83
C ARG A 93 20.20 18.19 -0.83
N ARG A 94 19.80 19.37 -1.36
CA ARG A 94 19.32 20.50 -0.53
C ARG A 94 18.18 20.08 0.40
N TRP A 95 17.24 19.30 -0.13
CA TRP A 95 16.29 18.54 0.68
C TRP A 95 16.87 17.14 0.89
N ASN A 96 17.36 16.87 2.10
CA ASN A 96 17.99 15.60 2.49
C ASN A 96 17.02 14.62 3.14
N CYS A 97 15.71 14.81 2.92
CA CYS A 97 14.63 14.07 3.55
C CYS A 97 14.49 14.21 5.08
N SER A 98 15.31 14.98 5.80
CA SER A 98 15.26 15.12 7.28
C SER A 98 13.86 15.44 7.84
N SER A 99 13.03 16.16 7.10
CA SER A 99 11.64 16.47 7.47
C SER A 99 10.75 15.24 7.68
N ILE A 100 11.10 14.07 7.15
CA ILE A 100 10.36 12.82 7.36
C ILE A 100 10.46 12.34 8.83
N LEU A 101 11.57 12.66 9.49
CA LEU A 101 11.89 12.27 10.86
C LEU A 101 11.00 12.98 11.89
N THR A 102 10.20 13.97 11.50
CA THR A 102 9.28 14.69 12.40
C THR A 102 7.84 14.17 12.34
N ALA A 103 7.57 13.11 11.56
CA ALA A 103 6.24 12.48 11.49
C ALA A 103 5.68 12.17 12.89
N PRO A 104 4.42 12.47 13.23
CA PRO A 104 3.34 12.85 12.33
C PRO A 104 3.24 14.35 12.05
N ASN A 105 4.12 15.17 12.65
CA ASN A 105 4.19 16.62 12.45
C ASN A 105 5.11 16.97 11.28
N LEU A 106 4.61 16.74 10.06
CA LEU A 106 5.36 16.92 8.82
C LEU A 106 5.44 18.39 8.40
N SER A 107 6.57 18.78 7.81
CA SER A 107 6.78 20.12 7.24
C SER A 107 5.93 20.37 5.98
N ALA A 108 5.88 21.63 5.52
CA ALA A 108 5.20 22.00 4.27
C ALA A 108 5.75 21.25 3.05
N GLU A 109 7.04 20.89 3.05
CA GLU A 109 7.68 20.10 2.00
C GLU A 109 7.00 18.74 1.80
N LEU A 110 6.38 18.16 2.84
CA LEU A 110 5.67 16.88 2.76
C LEU A 110 4.14 17.03 2.88
N ASN A 111 3.65 18.28 2.94
CA ASN A 111 2.24 18.62 3.14
C ASN A 111 1.65 19.55 2.07
N SER A 112 2.43 20.02 1.09
CA SER A 112 1.97 21.03 0.13
C SER A 112 1.82 20.52 -1.31
N GLY A 113 1.99 19.21 -1.56
CA GLY A 113 1.89 18.61 -2.90
C GLY A 113 3.13 18.83 -3.76
N THR A 114 4.30 18.79 -3.13
CA THR A 114 5.61 18.94 -3.78
C THR A 114 6.07 17.64 -4.44
N LYS A 115 7.15 17.70 -5.22
CA LYS A 115 7.80 16.50 -5.78
C LYS A 115 8.44 15.62 -4.69
N GLU A 116 8.91 16.23 -3.60
CA GLU A 116 9.45 15.54 -2.42
C GLU A 116 8.34 14.74 -1.74
N GLN A 117 7.16 15.34 -1.56
CA GLN A 117 5.97 14.63 -1.08
C GLN A 117 5.64 13.45 -1.99
N ALA A 118 5.60 13.67 -3.31
CA ALA A 118 5.29 12.62 -4.27
C ALA A 118 6.24 11.42 -4.15
N PHE A 119 7.54 11.69 -4.02
CA PHE A 119 8.56 10.67 -3.83
C PHE A 119 8.31 9.85 -2.55
N VAL A 120 8.06 10.50 -1.41
CA VAL A 120 7.86 9.77 -0.13
C VAL A 120 6.58 8.93 -0.17
N TYR A 121 5.51 9.41 -0.79
CA TYR A 121 4.29 8.60 -0.99
C TYR A 121 4.60 7.33 -1.79
N ALA A 122 5.23 7.46 -2.97
CA ALA A 122 5.64 6.33 -3.79
C ALA A 122 6.59 5.38 -3.03
N LEU A 123 7.59 5.91 -2.34
CA LEU A 123 8.53 5.09 -1.58
C LEU A 123 7.84 4.33 -0.43
N SER A 124 6.93 4.99 0.29
CA SER A 124 6.23 4.39 1.42
C SER A 124 5.27 3.27 0.99
N SER A 125 4.54 3.46 -0.11
CA SER A 125 3.63 2.43 -0.64
C SER A 125 4.41 1.25 -1.22
N ALA A 126 5.56 1.52 -1.86
CA ALA A 126 6.51 0.52 -2.33
C ALA A 126 7.07 -0.30 -1.16
N ALA A 127 7.52 0.36 -0.10
CA ALA A 127 8.06 -0.30 1.09
C ALA A 127 7.04 -1.24 1.74
N VAL A 128 5.78 -0.83 1.88
CA VAL A 128 4.71 -1.70 2.40
C VAL A 128 4.50 -2.91 1.48
N THR A 129 4.43 -2.70 0.16
CA THR A 129 4.27 -3.80 -0.79
C THR A 129 5.44 -4.78 -0.74
N HIS A 130 6.67 -4.27 -0.68
CA HIS A 130 7.88 -5.08 -0.60
C HIS A 130 7.93 -5.90 0.69
N GLN A 131 7.75 -5.25 1.85
CA GLN A 131 7.80 -5.92 3.16
C GLN A 131 6.73 -7.02 3.29
N VAL A 132 5.51 -6.74 2.86
CA VAL A 132 4.43 -7.74 2.91
C VAL A 132 4.69 -8.88 1.93
N ALA A 133 5.08 -8.60 0.69
CA ALA A 133 5.33 -9.64 -0.31
C ALA A 133 6.45 -10.60 0.11
N LYS A 134 7.52 -10.07 0.74
CA LYS A 134 8.59 -10.87 1.36
C LYS A 134 8.11 -11.67 2.56
N ALA A 135 7.32 -11.05 3.45
CA ALA A 135 6.78 -11.72 4.63
C ALA A 135 5.90 -12.94 4.25
N CYS A 136 5.16 -12.83 3.14
CA CYS A 136 4.39 -13.94 2.57
C CYS A 136 5.31 -15.09 2.13
N SER A 137 6.36 -14.80 1.36
CA SER A 137 7.23 -15.85 0.83
C SER A 137 8.14 -16.48 1.88
N SER A 138 8.45 -15.75 2.95
CA SER A 138 9.19 -16.27 4.11
C SER A 138 8.31 -16.97 5.15
N GLY A 139 6.98 -17.00 4.96
CA GLY A 139 6.05 -17.61 5.91
C GLY A 139 5.91 -16.88 7.25
N GLN A 140 6.24 -15.58 7.28
CA GLN A 140 6.14 -14.74 8.48
C GLN A 140 4.73 -14.17 8.68
N LEU A 141 3.95 -14.06 7.59
CA LEU A 141 2.58 -13.57 7.63
C LEU A 141 1.59 -14.73 7.44
N ALA A 142 0.77 -14.98 8.45
CA ALA A 142 -0.31 -15.95 8.36
C ALA A 142 -1.34 -15.50 7.30
N ASN A 143 -2.00 -16.46 6.64
CA ASN A 143 -3.02 -16.21 5.61
C ASN A 143 -2.52 -15.40 4.39
N CYS A 144 -1.20 -15.45 4.11
CA CYS A 144 -0.66 -14.97 2.85
C CYS A 144 -0.06 -16.12 2.02
N PRO A 145 -0.62 -16.46 0.84
CA PRO A 145 -0.06 -17.49 0.00
C PRO A 145 1.22 -17.01 -0.71
N CYS A 146 2.05 -17.94 -1.16
CA CYS A 146 3.14 -17.65 -2.10
C CYS A 146 2.60 -16.96 -3.37
N GLY A 147 3.42 -16.12 -4.00
CA GLY A 147 3.11 -15.56 -5.32
C GLY A 147 3.01 -16.66 -6.37
N PHE A 148 2.16 -16.45 -7.38
CA PHE A 148 2.04 -17.39 -8.49
C PHE A 148 3.31 -17.41 -9.34
N GLY A 149 3.92 -18.58 -9.50
CA GLY A 149 4.98 -18.82 -10.49
C GLY A 149 4.45 -19.28 -11.85
N ASP A 150 3.23 -19.83 -11.89
CA ASP A 150 2.76 -20.69 -12.99
C ASP A 150 1.52 -20.21 -13.76
N THR A 151 0.81 -19.15 -13.35
CA THR A 151 -0.49 -18.79 -13.97
C THR A 151 -0.40 -18.16 -15.37
N VAL A 152 0.80 -17.92 -15.90
CA VAL A 152 1.00 -17.49 -17.30
C VAL A 152 1.07 -18.69 -18.26
N THR A 153 1.17 -19.93 -17.76
CA THR A 153 1.29 -21.12 -18.63
C THR A 153 -0.05 -21.81 -18.94
N THR A 154 -1.14 -21.43 -18.27
CA THR A 154 -2.48 -22.01 -18.50
C THR A 154 -3.40 -21.16 -19.38
N THR A 155 -2.96 -19.99 -19.82
CA THR A 155 -3.66 -19.16 -20.82
C THR A 155 -2.78 -18.86 -22.04
N ALA A 156 -1.85 -19.76 -22.37
CA ALA A 156 -1.37 -19.83 -23.73
C ALA A 156 -2.59 -20.12 -24.62
N PRO A 157 -2.87 -19.32 -25.67
CA PRO A 157 -3.97 -19.56 -26.58
C PRO A 157 -3.89 -21.00 -27.08
N ILE A 158 -5.06 -21.66 -27.13
CA ILE A 158 -5.26 -22.92 -27.84
C ILE A 158 -4.76 -22.68 -29.27
N GLY A 159 -3.54 -23.11 -29.58
CA GLY A 159 -2.86 -22.80 -30.84
C GLY A 159 -1.35 -22.58 -30.78
N SER A 160 -0.73 -22.41 -29.60
CA SER A 160 0.74 -22.42 -29.52
C SER A 160 1.29 -23.85 -29.49
N ASP A 161 2.12 -24.10 -30.49
CA ASP A 161 2.81 -25.32 -30.87
C ASP A 161 3.27 -26.19 -29.68
N HIS A 162 2.86 -27.46 -29.70
CA HIS A 162 3.18 -28.49 -28.71
C HIS A 162 4.69 -28.78 -28.64
N PHE A 163 5.47 -28.31 -29.62
CA PHE A 163 6.92 -28.46 -29.68
C PHE A 163 7.69 -27.54 -28.71
N GLN A 164 7.16 -26.35 -28.38
CA GLN A 164 7.86 -25.37 -27.53
C GLN A 164 7.79 -25.72 -26.02
N ARG A 165 6.78 -26.49 -25.58
CA ARG A 165 6.64 -26.89 -24.17
C ARG A 165 7.78 -27.79 -23.70
N ASN A 166 8.27 -28.68 -24.57
CA ASN A 166 9.33 -29.63 -24.26
C ASN A 166 10.69 -28.93 -24.03
N LEU A 167 10.99 -27.84 -24.74
CA LEU A 167 12.25 -27.10 -24.57
C LEU A 167 12.28 -26.26 -23.29
N THR A 168 11.15 -25.66 -22.89
CA THR A 168 11.06 -24.93 -21.61
C THR A 168 11.11 -25.87 -20.41
N GLU A 169 10.44 -27.03 -20.47
CA GLU A 169 10.45 -28.06 -19.42
C GLU A 169 11.82 -28.72 -19.22
N LEU A 170 12.65 -28.79 -20.27
CA LEU A 170 14.04 -29.27 -20.19
C LEU A 170 14.98 -28.25 -19.53
N SER A 171 14.64 -26.96 -19.51
CA SER A 171 15.55 -25.89 -19.08
C SER A 171 15.40 -25.48 -17.60
N TYR A 172 14.17 -25.44 -17.07
CA TYR A 172 13.90 -25.20 -15.65
C TYR A 172 12.46 -25.56 -15.26
N LYS A 173 12.23 -25.84 -13.97
CA LYS A 173 10.91 -26.08 -13.38
C LYS A 173 10.57 -24.96 -12.40
N TRP A 174 9.34 -24.47 -12.40
CA TRP A 174 8.86 -23.55 -11.37
C TRP A 174 8.75 -24.30 -10.05
N LYS A 175 9.49 -23.84 -9.04
CA LYS A 175 9.49 -24.42 -7.70
C LYS A 175 10.09 -23.46 -6.69
N GLY A 176 9.48 -23.43 -5.51
CA GLY A 176 9.82 -22.50 -4.43
C GLY A 176 8.61 -21.65 -4.08
N CYS A 177 8.81 -20.68 -3.19
CA CYS A 177 7.78 -19.72 -2.82
C CYS A 177 8.16 -18.36 -3.41
N SER A 178 7.43 -17.93 -4.44
CA SER A 178 7.66 -16.61 -5.03
C SER A 178 7.14 -15.51 -4.13
N ASP A 179 7.76 -14.33 -4.18
CA ASP A 179 7.29 -13.14 -3.46
C ASP A 179 5.88 -12.75 -3.95
N ASN A 180 4.90 -12.63 -3.04
CA ASN A 180 3.51 -12.34 -3.40
C ASN A 180 3.24 -10.83 -3.50
N VAL A 181 3.70 -10.22 -4.59
CA VAL A 181 3.55 -8.79 -4.81
C VAL A 181 2.08 -8.39 -4.96
N VAL A 182 1.22 -9.23 -5.55
CA VAL A 182 -0.22 -8.95 -5.67
C VAL A 182 -0.85 -8.75 -4.30
N HIS A 183 -0.54 -9.64 -3.34
CA HIS A 183 -1.02 -9.51 -1.97
C HIS A 183 -0.42 -8.28 -1.27
N GLY A 184 0.89 -8.04 -1.45
CA GLY A 184 1.56 -6.84 -0.92
C GLY A 184 0.97 -5.53 -1.44
N ARG A 185 0.56 -5.48 -2.71
CA ARG A 185 -0.11 -4.32 -3.32
C ARG A 185 -1.48 -4.09 -2.71
N ARG A 186 -2.25 -5.17 -2.49
CA ARG A 186 -3.56 -5.10 -1.83
C ARG A 186 -3.44 -4.52 -0.42
N ILE A 187 -2.52 -5.02 0.40
CA ILE A 187 -2.29 -4.51 1.75
C ILE A 187 -1.79 -3.05 1.73
N SER A 188 -0.86 -2.72 0.83
CA SER A 188 -0.36 -1.34 0.66
C SER A 188 -1.47 -0.35 0.30
N ARG A 189 -2.41 -0.76 -0.55
CA ARG A 189 -3.62 0.00 -0.88
C ARG A 189 -4.53 0.19 0.34
N GLU A 190 -4.84 -0.89 1.05
CA GLU A 190 -5.67 -0.82 2.26
C GLU A 190 -5.04 0.07 3.34
N TRP A 191 -3.73 -0.02 3.55
CA TRP A 191 -3.06 0.75 4.58
C TRP A 191 -2.87 2.22 4.21
N SER A 192 -2.25 2.48 3.05
CA SER A 192 -1.75 3.81 2.66
C SER A 192 -2.85 4.70 2.10
N ASP A 193 -3.87 4.13 1.45
CA ASP A 193 -4.93 4.89 0.76
C ASP A 193 -6.20 5.05 1.62
N SER A 194 -6.24 4.43 2.80
CA SER A 194 -7.39 4.39 3.73
C SER A 194 -8.00 5.75 4.10
N LYS A 195 -7.25 6.84 3.95
CA LYS A 195 -7.70 8.19 4.31
C LYS A 195 -8.66 8.83 3.29
N TRP A 196 -8.57 8.46 2.02
CA TRP A 196 -9.36 9.08 0.94
C TRP A 196 -10.19 8.09 0.15
N ARG A 197 -10.12 6.80 0.48
CA ARG A 197 -11.04 5.84 -0.12
C ARG A 197 -12.48 6.24 0.20
N PRO A 198 -13.35 6.32 -0.83
CA PRO A 198 -14.77 6.50 -0.62
C PRO A 198 -15.29 5.35 0.25
N ASN A 199 -16.37 5.59 0.99
CA ASN A 199 -17.05 4.52 1.68
C ASN A 199 -17.35 3.40 0.66
N PRO A 200 -17.19 2.10 0.97
CA PRO A 200 -17.52 1.04 0.03
C PRO A 200 -18.92 1.17 -0.61
N ALA A 201 -19.90 1.68 0.13
CA ALA A 201 -21.23 2.00 -0.41
C ALA A 201 -21.23 3.18 -1.40
N GLU A 202 -20.38 4.19 -1.17
CA GLU A 202 -20.16 5.30 -2.11
C GLU A 202 -19.38 4.84 -3.35
N ALA A 203 -18.39 3.96 -3.19
CA ALA A 203 -17.63 3.38 -4.30
C ALA A 203 -18.53 2.54 -5.22
N VAL A 204 -19.40 1.69 -4.64
CA VAL A 204 -20.40 0.92 -5.40
C VAL A 204 -21.38 1.84 -6.12
N ASN A 205 -21.86 2.91 -5.48
CA ASN A 205 -22.73 3.89 -6.13
C ASN A 205 -22.00 4.69 -7.23
N GLU A 206 -20.72 5.01 -7.04
CA GLU A 206 -19.91 5.72 -8.03
C GLU A 206 -19.58 4.83 -9.23
N ILE A 207 -19.33 3.53 -9.02
CA ILE A 207 -19.22 2.52 -10.07
C ILE A 207 -20.55 2.36 -10.79
N ALA A 208 -21.68 2.26 -10.07
CA ALA A 208 -23.01 2.14 -10.66
C ALA A 208 -23.42 3.39 -11.47
N THR A 209 -22.98 4.58 -11.05
CA THR A 209 -23.28 5.84 -11.77
C THR A 209 -22.32 6.12 -12.92
N ARG A 210 -21.05 5.72 -12.81
CA ARG A 210 -20.03 5.80 -13.88
C ARG A 210 -20.26 4.73 -14.95
N ASN A 211 -20.73 3.55 -14.56
CA ASN A 211 -21.15 2.46 -15.45
C ASN A 211 -22.60 2.62 -15.91
N ARG A 212 -23.01 3.84 -16.29
CA ARG A 212 -24.12 4.03 -17.25
C ARG A 212 -23.65 3.59 -18.66
N TRP A 213 -23.06 2.40 -18.71
CA TRP A 213 -22.70 1.58 -19.85
C TRP A 213 -23.10 0.15 -19.43
N ASN A 214 -24.28 -0.22 -19.88
CA ASN A 214 -24.77 -1.57 -20.13
C ASN A 214 -24.66 -2.60 -18.99
N ILE A 215 -25.71 -2.61 -18.15
CA ILE A 215 -26.16 -3.77 -17.35
C ILE A 215 -26.51 -5.00 -18.23
N VAL A 216 -26.40 -4.89 -19.56
CA VAL A 216 -26.78 -5.94 -20.51
C VAL A 216 -25.63 -6.88 -20.94
N ASP A 217 -24.37 -6.57 -20.60
CA ASP A 217 -23.21 -7.36 -21.10
C ASP A 217 -22.58 -8.30 -20.04
N ALA A 218 -23.07 -8.27 -18.79
CA ALA A 218 -22.51 -9.07 -17.68
C ALA A 218 -22.89 -10.57 -17.74
N GLU A 219 -23.94 -10.94 -18.49
CA GLU A 219 -24.38 -12.34 -18.61
C GLU A 219 -23.46 -13.20 -19.49
N ARG A 220 -22.43 -12.62 -20.13
CA ARG A 220 -21.54 -13.32 -21.07
C ARG A 220 -20.19 -13.78 -20.51
N MET A 221 -19.85 -13.42 -19.26
CA MET A 221 -18.58 -13.84 -18.64
C MET A 221 -18.85 -14.69 -17.40
N GLY A 222 -19.10 -15.98 -17.62
CA GLY A 222 -19.26 -16.98 -16.55
C GLY A 222 -17.99 -17.17 -15.71
N GLY A 223 -17.88 -16.41 -14.63
CA GLY A 223 -16.84 -16.54 -13.61
C GLY A 223 -17.47 -16.85 -12.24
N SER A 224 -17.05 -17.95 -11.64
CA SER A 224 -17.54 -18.55 -10.39
C SER A 224 -17.76 -17.56 -9.23
N ASP A 225 -18.94 -17.65 -8.62
CA ASP A 225 -19.50 -16.80 -7.55
C ASP A 225 -18.68 -16.65 -6.26
N ASP A 226 -17.59 -17.41 -6.08
CA ASP A 226 -16.88 -17.54 -4.79
C ASP A 226 -15.92 -16.37 -4.47
N TYR A 227 -15.47 -15.61 -5.47
CA TYR A 227 -14.53 -14.48 -5.28
C TYR A 227 -15.22 -13.17 -4.85
N ILE A 228 -16.50 -13.00 -5.21
CA ILE A 228 -17.26 -11.76 -4.93
C ILE A 228 -17.76 -11.75 -3.48
N GLU A 229 -18.04 -12.91 -2.89
CA GLU A 229 -18.57 -12.99 -1.52
C GLU A 229 -17.51 -12.69 -0.44
N ASP A 230 -16.24 -13.07 -0.69
CA ASP A 230 -15.11 -12.77 0.22
C ASP A 230 -14.77 -11.27 0.27
N GLN A 231 -14.94 -10.57 -0.85
CA GLN A 231 -14.83 -9.10 -0.94
C GLN A 231 -15.87 -8.37 -0.05
N MET A 232 -17.04 -8.98 0.16
CA MET A 232 -18.19 -8.33 0.82
C MET A 232 -18.21 -8.45 2.35
N ARG A 233 -17.40 -9.33 2.96
CA ARG A 233 -17.31 -9.44 4.45
C ARG A 233 -16.47 -8.35 5.11
N VAL A 234 -15.55 -7.72 4.38
CA VAL A 234 -14.66 -6.67 4.92
C VAL A 234 -15.37 -5.31 5.04
N LEU A 235 -16.51 -5.12 4.38
CA LEU A 235 -17.05 -3.78 4.07
C LEU A 235 -18.30 -3.37 4.86
N LYS A 236 -18.65 -4.05 5.95
CA LYS A 236 -19.75 -3.62 6.83
C LYS A 236 -19.29 -2.77 7.99
N LEU A 237 -19.10 -1.45 7.79
CA LEU A 237 -19.27 -0.45 8.86
C LEU A 237 -19.90 0.86 8.32
N LYS A 238 -21.00 1.27 8.95
CA LYS A 238 -21.98 2.30 8.52
C LYS A 238 -21.48 3.76 8.60
N ARG A 239 -21.86 4.51 7.55
CA ARG A 239 -22.43 5.88 7.41
C ARG A 239 -21.87 7.08 8.23
N HIS A 240 -21.31 8.07 7.52
CA HIS A 240 -21.69 9.50 7.62
C HIS A 240 -21.15 10.37 6.45
N SER A 241 -22.10 10.96 5.70
CA SER A 241 -22.14 12.27 5.00
C SER A 241 -21.03 12.70 4.02
N PRO A 242 -21.37 12.95 2.73
CA PRO A 242 -20.47 13.54 1.75
C PRO A 242 -20.69 15.07 1.72
N ASN A 243 -19.83 15.82 2.40
CA ASN A 243 -19.66 17.24 2.08
C ASN A 243 -18.32 17.75 2.61
N ASN A 244 -17.23 17.51 1.88
CA ASN A 244 -16.08 18.42 1.99
C ASN A 244 -15.09 18.34 0.81
N LYS A 245 -15.07 19.44 0.05
CA LYS A 245 -13.91 20.05 -0.64
C LYS A 245 -13.36 19.38 -1.90
N ARG A 246 -13.79 19.94 -3.04
CA ARG A 246 -13.18 19.88 -4.38
C ARG A 246 -11.64 19.98 -4.40
N ASN A 247 -11.02 20.77 -3.51
CA ASN A 247 -9.54 20.91 -3.44
C ASN A 247 -8.85 19.76 -2.68
N ASN A 248 -9.54 19.11 -1.73
CA ASN A 248 -9.00 17.96 -1.02
C ASN A 248 -8.98 16.71 -1.93
N GLY A 249 -9.89 16.64 -2.90
CA GLY A 249 -9.96 15.58 -3.90
C GLY A 249 -8.76 15.55 -4.85
N GLN A 250 -8.27 16.71 -5.32
CA GLN A 250 -7.11 16.75 -6.23
C GLN A 250 -5.84 16.24 -5.56
N LYS A 251 -5.56 16.71 -4.34
CA LYS A 251 -4.38 16.25 -3.57
C LYS A 251 -4.50 14.79 -3.16
N ALA A 252 -5.70 14.33 -2.80
CA ALA A 252 -5.96 12.91 -2.54
C ALA A 252 -5.66 12.06 -3.78
N ARG A 253 -6.16 12.43 -4.96
CA ARG A 253 -5.90 11.73 -6.23
C ARG A 253 -4.42 11.71 -6.59
N MET A 254 -3.72 12.83 -6.41
CA MET A 254 -2.26 12.90 -6.63
C MET A 254 -1.52 11.94 -5.68
N ASN A 255 -1.86 11.95 -4.40
CA ASN A 255 -1.25 11.06 -3.41
C ASN A 255 -1.55 9.57 -3.70
N GLU A 256 -2.77 9.26 -4.10
CA GLU A 256 -3.18 7.91 -4.53
C GLU A 256 -2.39 7.46 -5.76
N PHE A 257 -2.25 8.34 -6.74
CA PHE A 257 -1.44 8.09 -7.93
C PHE A 257 0.02 7.84 -7.56
N ASN A 258 0.62 8.67 -6.72
CA ASN A 258 2.01 8.49 -6.27
C ASN A 258 2.19 7.15 -5.54
N ASN A 259 1.24 6.79 -4.66
CA ASN A 259 1.24 5.49 -4.00
C ASN A 259 1.15 4.34 -5.02
N GLU A 260 0.33 4.49 -6.06
CA GLU A 260 0.19 3.49 -7.11
C GLU A 260 1.47 3.32 -7.94
N ILE A 261 2.16 4.41 -8.26
CA ILE A 261 3.48 4.36 -8.92
C ILE A 261 4.47 3.56 -8.08
N GLY A 262 4.54 3.82 -6.76
CA GLY A 262 5.40 3.06 -5.86
C GLY A 262 5.13 1.55 -5.88
N ARG A 263 3.85 1.16 -5.86
CA ARG A 263 3.42 -0.24 -5.95
C ARG A 263 3.82 -0.88 -7.29
N GLN A 264 3.70 -0.15 -8.39
CA GLN A 264 4.08 -0.62 -9.73
C GLN A 264 5.58 -0.83 -9.86
N VAL A 265 6.40 0.04 -9.27
CA VAL A 265 7.86 -0.14 -9.26
C VAL A 265 8.25 -1.46 -8.60
N VAL A 266 7.62 -1.82 -7.48
CA VAL A 266 7.89 -3.10 -6.81
C VAL A 266 7.49 -4.29 -7.67
N GLU A 267 6.33 -4.22 -8.32
CA GLU A 267 5.87 -5.26 -9.26
C GLU A 267 6.80 -5.44 -10.45
N GLN A 268 7.29 -4.34 -11.02
CA GLN A 268 8.26 -4.35 -12.12
C GLN A 268 9.66 -4.82 -11.68
N SER A 269 9.98 -4.74 -10.39
CA SER A 269 11.25 -5.20 -9.82
C SER A 269 11.32 -6.72 -9.57
N LEU A 270 10.23 -7.46 -9.81
CA LEU A 270 10.25 -8.91 -9.73
C LEU A 270 11.13 -9.51 -10.81
N TYR A 271 12.09 -10.34 -10.41
CA TYR A 271 12.95 -11.07 -11.33
C TYR A 271 12.87 -12.57 -11.09
N LYS A 272 13.07 -13.33 -12.17
CA LYS A 272 13.15 -14.80 -12.11
C LYS A 272 14.52 -15.19 -11.53
N LYS A 273 14.51 -15.79 -10.35
CA LYS A 273 15.70 -16.40 -9.74
C LYS A 273 15.66 -17.89 -9.94
N CYS A 274 16.78 -18.48 -10.35
CA CYS A 274 16.91 -19.92 -10.56
C CYS A 274 18.04 -20.50 -9.71
N LYS A 275 17.78 -21.64 -9.08
CA LYS A 275 18.76 -22.46 -8.37
C LYS A 275 19.05 -23.72 -9.18
N CYS A 276 20.32 -23.93 -9.50
CA CYS A 276 20.80 -25.14 -10.16
C CYS A 276 21.02 -26.25 -9.14
N HIS A 277 20.68 -27.49 -9.49
CA HIS A 277 20.92 -28.67 -8.67
C HIS A 277 21.14 -29.91 -9.56
N GLY A 278 21.87 -30.89 -9.02
CA GLY A 278 22.33 -32.07 -9.75
C GLY A 278 23.79 -31.93 -10.22
N VAL A 279 24.52 -33.05 -10.23
CA VAL A 279 25.93 -33.14 -10.65
C VAL A 279 25.97 -33.71 -12.05
N SER A 280 26.56 -33.00 -13.01
CA SER A 280 26.94 -33.59 -14.30
C SER A 280 28.27 -34.31 -14.20
N ARG A 281 28.41 -35.43 -14.92
CA ARG A 281 29.71 -36.10 -15.15
C ARG A 281 30.66 -35.29 -16.06
N LEU A 282 30.21 -34.12 -16.53
CA LEU A 282 30.97 -33.13 -17.30
C LEU A 282 31.03 -31.83 -16.48
N PRO A 283 32.16 -31.11 -16.44
CA PRO A 283 32.35 -29.97 -15.54
C PRO A 283 31.47 -28.72 -15.83
N ILE A 284 30.52 -28.76 -16.78
CA ILE A 284 29.85 -27.56 -17.31
C ILE A 284 28.30 -27.63 -17.34
N LEU A 285 27.65 -28.76 -17.01
CA LEU A 285 26.20 -28.95 -17.27
C LEU A 285 25.36 -29.26 -16.01
N PHE A 286 24.89 -28.23 -15.29
CA PHE A 286 23.83 -28.46 -14.30
C PHE A 286 22.53 -28.94 -14.97
N ILE A 287 22.11 -30.18 -14.66
CA ILE A 287 21.02 -30.90 -15.34
C ILE A 287 19.63 -30.33 -14.96
N ASN A 288 19.46 -29.78 -13.76
CA ASN A 288 18.15 -29.31 -13.30
C ASN A 288 18.21 -27.89 -12.72
N ARG A 289 17.26 -27.04 -13.12
CA ARG A 289 17.06 -25.69 -12.58
C ARG A 289 15.68 -25.58 -11.96
N LYS A 290 15.59 -25.02 -10.76
CA LYS A 290 14.33 -24.65 -10.09
C LYS A 290 14.25 -23.14 -10.01
N CYS A 291 13.19 -22.55 -10.53
CA CYS A 291 13.03 -21.09 -10.57
C CYS A 291 11.79 -20.63 -9.79
N PHE A 292 11.88 -19.40 -9.27
CA PHE A 292 10.81 -18.69 -8.59
C PHE A 292 11.01 -17.19 -8.79
N PHE A 293 9.96 -16.38 -8.57
CA PHE A 293 10.07 -14.93 -8.63
C PHE A 293 10.49 -14.37 -7.28
N GLN A 294 11.46 -13.46 -7.31
CA GLN A 294 11.96 -12.77 -6.12
C GLN A 294 12.03 -11.27 -6.42
N LEU A 295 11.67 -10.45 -5.43
CA LEU A 295 11.96 -9.02 -5.40
C LEU A 295 13.47 -8.80 -5.21
N LEU A 296 13.99 -7.81 -5.93
CA LEU A 296 15.37 -7.30 -5.81
C LEU A 296 15.67 -6.86 -4.38
#